data_AF-A0A1U7VLZ7-F1
#
_entry.id   AF-A0A1U7VLZ7-F1
#
_cell.length_a   1.000
_cell.length_b   1.000
_cell.length_c   1.000
_cell.angle_alpha   90.00
_cell.angle_beta   90.00
_cell.angle_gamma   90.00
#
_symmetry.space_group_name_H-M   'P 1'
#
loop_
_entity.id
_entity.type
_entity.pdbx_description
1 polymer ?
#
loop_
_entity_poly.entity_id
_entity_poly.type
_entity_poly.pdbx_seq_one_letter_code
_entity_poly.pdbx_strand_id
1 'polypeptide(L)'
;MYMLTDIFSLHHCIYVLRRYDLLFLQMKAWAKAQNINSSRDKTLNSLSIILLVAFHLQTRNPPILPPFSAILKDGSDPDSVEKSLNKFVNYGKSNKESVAELLVTLIIKLLSVEKLWDKGLCASTYEASWLSKTWDSKVCCISVEDFTDQSQNVARAVGKGEVKQIYKCIQRTSEYISAYMDGLVELPALRYQLFRHAAAPFQVDSQTSNIEENGNSITIPCRDIKNKEDQSTEGQKESQEAIPSETITTKRKWSTEGWEGL
;
A
#
# COMPACT_ATOMS: atom_id res chain seq x y z
N MET A 1 15.96 -12.95 20.92
CA MET A 1 16.58 -13.85 19.93
C MET A 1 15.54 -14.31 18.90
N TYR A 2 14.80 -13.36 18.30
CA TYR A 2 13.71 -13.64 17.32
C TYR A 2 13.86 -12.83 16.02
N MET A 3 14.69 -11.78 16.02
CA MET A 3 14.88 -10.87 14.86
C MET A 3 15.71 -11.46 13.71
N LEU A 4 16.34 -12.63 13.89
CA LEU A 4 17.16 -13.26 12.84
C LEU A 4 16.39 -14.34 12.08
N THR A 5 15.48 -15.07 12.72
CA THR A 5 14.64 -16.09 12.06
C THR A 5 13.65 -15.46 11.08
N ASP A 6 13.11 -14.27 11.38
CA ASP A 6 12.18 -13.56 10.49
C ASP A 6 12.86 -13.06 9.20
N ILE A 7 14.14 -12.67 9.30
CA ILE A 7 14.92 -12.25 8.12
C ILE A 7 15.27 -13.47 7.26
N PHE A 8 15.56 -14.64 7.84
CA PHE A 8 15.88 -15.84 7.04
C PHE A 8 14.66 -16.38 6.27
N SER A 9 13.48 -16.48 6.89
CA SER A 9 12.27 -16.91 6.18
C SER A 9 11.83 -15.90 5.12
N LEU A 10 11.96 -14.60 5.41
CA LEU A 10 11.66 -13.55 4.43
C LEU A 10 12.73 -13.49 3.33
N HIS A 11 14.01 -13.67 3.63
CA HIS A 11 15.08 -13.71 2.63
C HIS A 11 14.97 -14.95 1.75
N HIS A 12 14.60 -16.11 2.27
CA HIS A 12 14.39 -17.31 1.46
C HIS A 12 13.14 -17.17 0.58
N CYS A 13 12.03 -16.64 1.13
CA CYS A 13 10.87 -16.29 0.32
C CYS A 13 11.25 -15.29 -0.77
N ILE A 14 11.80 -14.11 -0.42
CA ILE A 14 12.20 -13.07 -1.39
C ILE A 14 13.25 -13.57 -2.40
N TYR A 15 14.23 -14.36 -1.98
CA TYR A 15 15.28 -14.92 -2.86
C TYR A 15 14.73 -15.88 -3.92
N VAL A 16 13.56 -16.49 -3.70
CA VAL A 16 12.87 -17.29 -4.72
C VAL A 16 11.95 -16.42 -5.59
N LEU A 17 11.58 -15.22 -5.14
CA LEU A 17 10.74 -14.24 -5.85
C LEU A 17 11.50 -13.34 -6.83
N ARG A 18 12.69 -13.77 -7.30
CA ARG A 18 13.64 -13.00 -8.13
C ARG A 18 13.07 -12.30 -9.35
N ARG A 19 11.91 -12.74 -9.86
CA ARG A 19 11.21 -12.07 -10.96
C ARG A 19 10.68 -10.68 -10.60
N TYR A 20 10.41 -10.42 -9.33
CA TYR A 20 9.82 -9.15 -8.86
C TYR A 20 10.69 -8.42 -7.84
N ASP A 21 11.92 -8.89 -7.59
CA ASP A 21 12.95 -8.19 -6.80
C ASP A 21 13.06 -6.72 -7.19
N LEU A 22 12.96 -6.44 -8.49
CA LEU A 22 13.03 -5.09 -9.01
C LEU A 22 11.91 -4.20 -8.45
N LEU A 23 10.68 -4.70 -8.26
CA LEU A 23 9.57 -3.93 -7.68
C LEU A 23 9.80 -3.69 -6.18
N PHE A 24 10.22 -4.72 -5.43
CA PHE A 24 10.56 -4.57 -4.00
C PHE A 24 11.68 -3.54 -3.79
N LEU A 25 12.73 -3.62 -4.60
CA LEU A 25 13.86 -2.70 -4.55
C LEU A 25 13.42 -1.27 -4.92
N GLN A 26 12.65 -1.10 -6.00
CA GLN A 26 12.12 0.21 -6.39
C GLN A 26 11.26 0.82 -5.30
N MET A 27 10.31 0.08 -4.71
CA MET A 27 9.45 0.63 -3.66
C MET A 27 10.23 0.98 -2.39
N LYS A 28 11.24 0.19 -2.02
CA LYS A 28 12.12 0.55 -0.90
C LYS A 28 12.97 1.79 -1.21
N ALA A 29 13.52 1.88 -2.42
CA ALA A 29 14.32 3.02 -2.87
C ALA A 29 13.48 4.30 -2.94
N TRP A 30 12.29 4.23 -3.55
CA TRP A 30 11.30 5.30 -3.57
C TRP A 30 10.94 5.74 -2.15
N ALA A 31 10.58 4.81 -1.26
CA ALA A 31 10.19 5.18 0.11
C ALA A 31 11.33 5.84 0.90
N LYS A 32 12.58 5.40 0.70
CA LYS A 32 13.77 6.08 1.27
C LYS A 32 13.95 7.47 0.67
N ALA A 33 13.87 7.58 -0.66
CA ALA A 33 13.97 8.85 -1.36
C ALA A 33 12.89 9.85 -0.94
N GLN A 34 11.69 9.37 -0.61
CA GLN A 34 10.60 10.19 -0.10
C GLN A 34 10.70 10.48 1.41
N ASN A 35 11.70 9.93 2.10
CA ASN A 35 11.88 10.01 3.56
C ASN A 35 10.68 9.47 4.35
N ILE A 36 10.14 8.34 3.92
CA ILE A 36 8.99 7.64 4.54
C ILE A 36 9.31 6.17 4.88
N ASN A 37 10.59 5.82 4.96
CA ASN A 37 11.07 4.49 5.35
C ASN A 37 11.96 4.58 6.62
N SER A 38 11.35 4.90 7.75
CA SER A 38 11.98 5.00 9.07
C SER A 38 10.97 4.80 10.19
N SER A 39 11.05 3.66 10.89
CA SER A 39 10.22 3.41 12.08
C SER A 39 10.52 4.38 13.22
N ARG A 40 11.77 4.86 13.31
CA ARG A 40 12.19 5.87 14.30
C ARG A 40 11.44 7.18 14.10
N ASP A 41 11.27 7.57 12.84
CA ASP A 41 10.57 8.81 12.47
C ASP A 41 9.06 8.58 12.31
N LYS A 42 8.52 7.49 12.87
CA LYS A 42 7.10 7.13 12.84
C LYS A 42 6.51 7.02 11.42
N THR A 43 7.34 6.68 10.44
CA THR A 43 6.91 6.36 9.07
C THR A 43 6.91 4.84 8.86
N LEU A 44 6.71 4.37 7.63
CA LEU A 44 6.74 2.93 7.33
C LEU A 44 8.13 2.37 7.64
N ASN A 45 8.19 1.12 8.07
CA ASN A 45 9.45 0.38 8.11
C ASN A 45 9.61 -0.49 6.85
N SER A 46 10.82 -0.96 6.63
CA SER A 46 11.14 -1.76 5.44
C SER A 46 10.31 -3.06 5.35
N LEU A 47 9.94 -3.68 6.47
CA LEU A 47 9.07 -4.87 6.45
C LEU A 47 7.65 -4.50 5.98
N SER A 48 7.05 -3.45 6.52
CA SER A 48 5.72 -2.98 6.08
C SER A 48 5.68 -2.62 4.59
N ILE A 49 6.74 -2.00 4.05
CA ILE A 49 6.85 -1.70 2.60
C ILE A 49 6.90 -2.99 1.79
N ILE A 50 7.74 -3.95 2.20
CA ILE A 50 7.87 -5.25 1.51
C ILE A 50 6.53 -5.98 1.53
N LEU A 51 5.84 -6.02 2.67
CA LEU A 51 4.55 -6.72 2.77
C LEU A 51 3.44 -6.03 1.96
N LEU A 52 3.42 -4.70 1.86
CA LEU A 52 2.49 -4.00 0.95
C LEU A 52 2.76 -4.35 -0.52
N VAL A 53 4.03 -4.49 -0.92
CA VAL A 53 4.39 -4.94 -2.28
C VAL A 53 3.97 -6.39 -2.50
N ALA A 54 4.29 -7.29 -1.56
CA ALA A 54 3.92 -8.71 -1.65
C ALA A 54 2.39 -8.86 -1.75
N PHE A 55 1.66 -8.16 -0.86
CA PHE A 55 0.21 -8.12 -0.87
C PHE A 55 -0.34 -7.65 -2.21
N HIS A 56 0.26 -6.62 -2.80
CA HIS A 56 -0.16 -6.12 -4.11
C HIS A 56 0.01 -7.16 -5.21
N LEU A 57 1.13 -7.89 -5.22
CA LEU A 57 1.41 -8.98 -6.16
C LEU A 57 0.47 -10.17 -5.96
N GLN A 58 0.14 -10.52 -4.71
CA GLN A 58 -0.81 -11.58 -4.39
C GLN A 58 -2.24 -11.25 -4.87
N THR A 59 -2.60 -9.97 -4.82
CA THR A 59 -3.94 -9.48 -5.18
C THR A 59 -4.00 -8.89 -6.59
N ARG A 60 -3.07 -9.28 -7.48
CA ARG A 60 -3.22 -9.06 -8.92
C ARG A 60 -4.20 -10.06 -9.52
N ASN A 61 -4.68 -9.78 -10.72
CA ASN A 61 -5.48 -10.72 -11.49
C ASN A 61 -4.93 -10.81 -12.93
N PRO A 62 -4.25 -11.91 -13.30
CA PRO A 62 -3.95 -13.09 -12.47
C PRO A 62 -2.97 -12.80 -11.32
N PRO A 63 -3.04 -13.53 -10.19
CA PRO A 63 -2.16 -13.32 -9.04
C PRO A 63 -0.73 -13.71 -9.36
N ILE A 64 0.23 -12.92 -8.87
CA ILE A 64 1.66 -13.10 -9.13
C ILE A 64 2.33 -13.93 -8.03
N LEU A 65 1.91 -13.73 -6.79
CA LEU A 65 2.42 -14.44 -5.62
C LEU A 65 1.31 -15.26 -4.97
N PRO A 66 1.59 -16.47 -4.47
CA PRO A 66 0.60 -17.19 -3.68
C PRO A 66 0.44 -16.55 -2.29
N PRO A 67 -0.70 -16.77 -1.61
CA PRO A 67 -0.86 -16.42 -0.20
C PRO A 67 0.21 -17.11 0.65
N PHE A 68 0.73 -16.42 1.67
CA PHE A 68 1.74 -17.03 2.53
C PHE A 68 1.17 -18.16 3.39
N SER A 69 -0.13 -18.19 3.66
CA SER A 69 -0.79 -19.34 4.29
C SER A 69 -0.61 -20.64 3.48
N ALA A 70 -0.62 -20.55 2.15
CA ALA A 70 -0.41 -21.71 1.28
C ALA A 70 1.06 -22.13 1.23
N ILE A 71 2.00 -21.17 1.30
CA ILE A 71 3.44 -21.48 1.37
C ILE A 71 3.76 -22.15 2.71
N LEU A 72 3.25 -21.60 3.82
CA LEU A 72 3.54 -22.03 5.19
C LEU A 72 2.68 -23.20 5.68
N LYS A 73 1.83 -23.77 4.80
CA LYS A 73 0.86 -24.82 5.15
C LYS A 73 1.51 -26.05 5.80
N ASP A 74 2.69 -26.44 5.32
CA ASP A 74 3.38 -27.65 5.76
C ASP A 74 4.36 -27.39 6.92
N GLY A 75 4.48 -26.13 7.38
CA GLY A 75 5.45 -25.71 8.39
C GLY A 75 6.15 -24.42 8.01
N SER A 76 6.75 -23.76 9.01
CA SER A 76 7.55 -22.53 8.84
C SER A 76 9.06 -22.77 8.88
N ASP A 77 9.50 -24.02 9.05
CA ASP A 77 10.91 -24.39 8.95
C ASP A 77 11.39 -24.33 7.48
N PRO A 78 12.69 -24.09 7.24
CA PRO A 78 13.22 -23.90 5.89
C PRO A 78 12.91 -25.04 4.91
N ASP A 79 12.99 -26.30 5.37
CA ASP A 79 12.80 -27.47 4.50
C ASP A 79 11.33 -27.59 4.05
N SER A 80 10.40 -27.38 4.97
CA SER A 80 8.95 -27.33 4.67
C SER A 80 8.60 -26.20 3.70
N VAL A 81 9.19 -25.01 3.91
CA VAL A 81 8.98 -23.85 3.04
C VAL A 81 9.51 -24.12 1.63
N GLU A 82 10.74 -24.63 1.49
CA GLU A 82 11.34 -24.95 0.20
C GLU A 82 10.49 -25.99 -0.57
N LYS A 83 10.07 -27.05 0.12
CA LYS A 83 9.18 -28.07 -0.46
C LYS A 83 7.85 -27.50 -0.92
N SER A 84 7.27 -26.57 -0.16
CA SER A 84 6.02 -25.90 -0.53
C SER A 84 6.22 -24.97 -1.74
N LEU A 85 7.30 -24.18 -1.76
CA LEU A 85 7.64 -23.29 -2.88
C LEU A 85 7.83 -24.04 -4.20
N ASN A 86 8.34 -25.28 -4.16
CA ASN A 86 8.44 -26.14 -5.36
C ASN A 86 7.09 -26.41 -6.03
N LYS A 87 5.97 -26.32 -5.29
CA LYS A 87 4.61 -26.43 -5.84
C LYS A 87 4.20 -25.16 -6.61
N PHE A 88 4.90 -24.05 -6.42
CA PHE A 88 4.56 -22.72 -6.94
C PHE A 88 5.56 -22.17 -7.98
N VAL A 89 6.50 -22.98 -8.50
CA VAL A 89 7.53 -22.55 -9.49
C VAL A 89 6.94 -21.84 -10.73
N ASN A 90 5.73 -22.22 -11.12
CA ASN A 90 5.01 -21.67 -12.26
C ASN A 90 3.89 -20.69 -11.88
N TYR A 91 3.73 -20.40 -10.59
CA TYR A 91 2.74 -19.44 -10.11
C TYR A 91 3.04 -18.05 -10.67
N GLY A 92 2.00 -17.29 -10.99
CA GLY A 92 2.13 -15.95 -11.57
C GLY A 92 2.57 -15.90 -13.04
N LYS A 93 2.94 -17.01 -13.69
CA LYS A 93 3.38 -17.02 -15.11
C LYS A 93 2.32 -16.51 -16.09
N SER A 94 1.04 -16.61 -15.74
CA SER A 94 -0.08 -16.10 -16.53
C SER A 94 -0.22 -14.58 -16.46
N ASN A 95 0.29 -13.94 -15.40
CA ASN A 95 0.35 -12.49 -15.32
C ASN A 95 1.46 -11.98 -16.26
N LYS A 96 1.12 -10.96 -17.07
CA LYS A 96 2.01 -10.35 -18.06
C LYS A 96 2.30 -8.88 -17.79
N GLU A 97 1.84 -8.37 -16.64
CA GLU A 97 2.06 -6.97 -16.25
C GLU A 97 3.56 -6.72 -16.08
N SER A 98 4.03 -5.66 -16.70
CA SER A 98 5.38 -5.15 -16.54
C SER A 98 5.60 -4.60 -15.13
N VAL A 99 6.87 -4.48 -14.74
CA VAL A 99 7.23 -3.89 -13.44
C VAL A 99 6.72 -2.44 -13.31
N ALA A 100 6.67 -1.69 -14.42
CA ALA A 100 6.12 -0.34 -14.44
C ALA A 100 4.60 -0.33 -14.17
N GLU A 101 3.83 -1.20 -14.83
CA GLU A 101 2.39 -1.35 -14.58
C GLU A 101 2.10 -1.76 -13.13
N LEU A 102 2.90 -2.68 -12.57
CA LEU A 102 2.79 -3.09 -11.18
C LEU A 102 3.11 -1.95 -10.21
N LEU A 103 4.10 -1.11 -10.51
CA LEU A 103 4.39 0.08 -9.71
C LEU A 103 3.21 1.06 -9.75
N VAL A 104 2.70 1.40 -10.94
CA VAL A 104 1.57 2.33 -11.10
C VAL A 104 0.34 1.81 -10.37
N THR A 105 -0.01 0.55 -10.58
CA THR A 105 -1.20 -0.03 -9.95
C THR A 105 -1.03 -0.22 -8.44
N LEU A 106 0.19 -0.38 -7.92
CA LEU A 106 0.46 -0.35 -6.48
C LEU A 106 0.19 1.04 -5.90
N ILE A 107 0.68 2.10 -6.54
CA ILE A 107 0.41 3.49 -6.11
C ILE A 107 -1.10 3.76 -6.09
N ILE A 108 -1.82 3.38 -7.15
CA ILE A 108 -3.29 3.53 -7.22
C ILE A 108 -3.99 2.71 -6.12
N LYS A 109 -3.56 1.46 -5.88
CA LYS A 109 -4.10 0.61 -4.81
C LYS A 109 -3.91 1.22 -3.43
N LEU A 110 -2.77 1.88 -3.17
CA LEU A 110 -2.52 2.54 -1.88
C LEU A 110 -3.39 3.80 -1.73
N LEU A 111 -3.56 4.59 -2.80
CA LEU A 111 -4.45 5.76 -2.81
C LEU A 111 -5.90 5.40 -2.52
N SER A 112 -6.40 4.29 -3.09
CA SER A 112 -7.81 3.91 -2.94
C SER A 112 -8.21 3.50 -1.52
N VAL A 113 -7.23 3.24 -0.64
CA VAL A 113 -7.48 2.74 0.73
C VAL A 113 -7.16 3.72 1.84
N GLU A 114 -6.75 4.97 1.53
CA GLU A 114 -6.35 5.98 2.53
C GLU A 114 -7.36 6.12 3.67
N LYS A 115 -8.64 6.26 3.32
CA LYS A 115 -9.77 6.49 4.25
C LYS A 115 -10.42 5.20 4.76
N LEU A 116 -9.75 4.07 4.57
CA LEU A 116 -10.22 2.76 5.02
C LEU A 116 -9.36 2.22 6.16
N TRP A 117 -8.11 2.70 6.31
CA TRP A 117 -7.27 2.36 7.45
C TRP A 117 -7.93 2.71 8.78
N ASP A 118 -8.48 3.93 8.87
CA ASP A 118 -9.21 4.44 10.04
C ASP A 118 -10.57 3.74 10.28
N LYS A 119 -10.99 2.86 9.35
CA LYS A 119 -12.15 1.96 9.47
C LYS A 119 -11.77 0.52 9.80
N GLY A 120 -10.49 0.26 10.09
CA GLY A 120 -9.99 -1.07 10.45
C GLY A 120 -9.69 -1.98 9.25
N LEU A 121 -9.51 -1.42 8.04
CA LEU A 121 -8.96 -2.19 6.92
C LEU A 121 -7.54 -2.67 7.26
N CYS A 122 -7.20 -3.89 6.88
CA CYS A 122 -5.88 -4.49 7.07
C CYS A 122 -5.43 -5.23 5.80
N ALA A 123 -4.20 -5.01 5.36
CA ALA A 123 -3.58 -5.82 4.33
C ALA A 123 -2.98 -7.10 4.96
N SER A 124 -3.49 -8.27 4.59
CA SER A 124 -2.94 -9.56 5.01
C SER A 124 -2.24 -10.27 3.85
N THR A 125 -0.92 -10.46 3.98
CA THR A 125 -0.16 -11.31 3.05
C THR A 125 -0.31 -12.79 3.38
N TYR A 126 -0.75 -13.12 4.59
CA TYR A 126 -1.08 -14.48 4.99
C TYR A 126 -2.29 -14.99 4.20
N GLU A 127 -3.38 -14.24 4.23
CA GLU A 127 -4.64 -14.57 3.53
C GLU A 127 -4.68 -14.10 2.06
N ALA A 128 -3.70 -13.30 1.62
CA ALA A 128 -3.72 -12.59 0.33
C ALA A 128 -5.03 -11.80 0.11
N SER A 129 -5.57 -11.19 1.17
CA SER A 129 -6.83 -10.46 1.11
C SER A 129 -6.87 -9.26 2.07
N TRP A 130 -7.79 -8.35 1.78
CA TRP A 130 -8.12 -7.28 2.71
C TRP A 130 -8.97 -7.83 3.85
N LEU A 131 -8.53 -7.62 5.08
CA LEU A 131 -9.26 -8.02 6.28
C LEU A 131 -9.87 -6.81 6.98
N SER A 132 -10.91 -7.05 7.77
CA SER A 132 -11.34 -6.12 8.82
C SER A 132 -10.71 -6.56 10.12
N LYS A 133 -9.69 -5.84 10.59
CA LYS A 133 -8.89 -6.22 11.74
C LYS A 133 -8.38 -4.99 12.49
N THR A 134 -8.54 -5.03 13.81
CA THR A 134 -8.01 -4.02 14.74
C THR A 134 -7.21 -4.72 15.82
N TRP A 135 -6.18 -4.05 16.33
CA TRP A 135 -5.35 -4.56 17.42
C TRP A 135 -5.62 -3.75 18.68
N ASP A 136 -5.79 -4.43 19.82
CA ASP A 136 -6.01 -3.81 21.13
C ASP A 136 -7.15 -2.77 21.16
N SER A 137 -8.24 -3.02 20.41
CA SER A 137 -9.38 -2.09 20.22
C SER A 137 -8.99 -0.70 19.67
N LYS A 138 -7.81 -0.58 19.06
CA LYS A 138 -7.33 0.65 18.43
C LYS A 138 -7.25 0.46 16.93
N VAL A 139 -7.75 1.45 16.21
CA VAL A 139 -7.51 1.54 14.78
C VAL A 139 -6.14 2.19 14.55
N CYS A 140 -5.25 1.46 13.88
CA CYS A 140 -3.92 1.95 13.51
C CYS A 140 -4.00 2.91 12.31
N CYS A 141 -2.99 3.77 12.15
CA CYS A 141 -2.95 4.70 11.01
C CYS A 141 -2.78 3.96 9.66
N ILE A 142 -2.04 2.85 9.67
CA ILE A 142 -1.88 1.90 8.58
C ILE A 142 -1.82 0.50 9.21
N SER A 143 -2.48 -0.48 8.59
CA SER A 143 -2.62 -1.83 9.12
C SER A 143 -2.08 -2.87 8.14
N VAL A 144 -0.93 -3.43 8.47
CA VAL A 144 -0.30 -4.50 7.68
C VAL A 144 -0.01 -5.65 8.65
N GLU A 145 -0.66 -6.79 8.43
CA GLU A 145 -0.55 -7.95 9.28
C GLU A 145 0.86 -8.57 9.18
N ASP A 146 1.41 -8.99 10.31
CA ASP A 146 2.59 -9.85 10.30
C ASP A 146 2.20 -11.28 9.95
N PHE A 147 2.82 -11.83 8.91
CA PHE A 147 2.46 -13.15 8.39
C PHE A 147 3.02 -14.30 9.22
N THR A 148 4.01 -14.05 10.08
CA THR A 148 4.53 -15.06 11.03
C THR A 148 3.81 -14.99 12.38
N ASP A 149 3.31 -13.80 12.75
CA ASP A 149 2.50 -13.57 13.95
C ASP A 149 1.31 -12.64 13.66
N GLN A 150 0.18 -13.22 13.24
CA GLN A 150 -1.02 -12.47 12.87
C GLN A 150 -1.59 -11.63 14.03
N SER A 151 -1.14 -11.81 15.28
CA SER A 151 -1.51 -10.92 16.39
C SER A 151 -0.83 -9.55 16.31
N GLN A 152 0.09 -9.33 15.36
CA GLN A 152 0.88 -8.11 15.25
C GLN A 152 0.55 -7.31 13.98
N ASN A 153 0.64 -5.98 14.11
CA ASN A 153 0.72 -5.05 12.99
C ASN A 153 2.18 -4.62 12.79
N VAL A 154 2.74 -4.91 11.61
CA VAL A 154 4.12 -4.51 11.30
C VAL A 154 4.24 -3.00 11.11
N ALA A 155 3.16 -2.30 10.77
CA ALA A 155 3.10 -0.84 10.58
C ALA A 155 2.69 -0.07 11.85
N ARG A 156 2.65 -0.70 13.03
CA ARG A 156 2.20 -0.09 14.30
C ARG A 156 2.93 1.19 14.73
N ALA A 157 4.14 1.42 14.24
CA ALA A 157 4.92 2.62 14.53
C ALA A 157 4.44 3.86 13.75
N VAL A 158 3.62 3.69 12.71
CA VAL A 158 3.17 4.80 11.86
C VAL A 158 2.30 5.77 12.65
N GLY A 159 2.72 7.03 12.71
CA GLY A 159 2.03 8.08 13.43
C GLY A 159 0.93 8.77 12.60
N LYS A 160 0.03 9.47 13.30
CA LYS A 160 -1.12 10.17 12.69
C LYS A 160 -0.72 11.36 11.82
N GLY A 161 0.42 12.00 12.11
CA GLY A 161 0.95 13.08 11.26
C GLY A 161 1.63 12.50 10.02
N GLU A 162 2.36 11.41 10.24
CA GLU A 162 3.21 10.75 9.27
C GLU A 162 2.40 9.98 8.22
N VAL A 163 1.22 9.44 8.56
CA VAL A 163 0.30 8.88 7.54
C VAL A 163 -0.10 9.94 6.52
N LYS A 164 -0.35 11.19 6.94
CA LYS A 164 -0.64 12.29 6.01
C LYS A 164 0.57 12.61 5.12
N GLN A 165 1.78 12.55 5.66
CA GLN A 165 3.01 12.73 4.87
C GLN A 165 3.20 11.60 3.86
N ILE A 166 3.01 10.34 4.27
CA ILE A 166 3.06 9.16 3.40
C ILE A 166 2.10 9.33 2.23
N TYR A 167 0.84 9.69 2.51
CA TYR A 167 -0.16 9.86 1.47
C TYR A 167 0.09 11.07 0.57
N LYS A 168 0.63 12.18 1.09
CA LYS A 168 1.13 13.28 0.24
C LYS A 168 2.22 12.81 -0.75
N CYS A 169 3.15 11.96 -0.31
CA CYS A 169 4.18 11.40 -1.18
C CYS A 169 3.59 10.46 -2.25
N ILE A 170 2.62 9.61 -1.89
CA ILE A 170 1.93 8.71 -2.81
C ILE A 170 1.11 9.51 -3.84
N GLN A 171 0.34 10.50 -3.38
CA GLN A 171 -0.47 11.36 -4.24
C GLN A 171 0.41 12.12 -5.24
N ARG A 172 1.46 12.78 -4.76
CA ARG A 172 2.42 13.47 -5.63
C ARG A 172 3.04 12.50 -6.63
N THR A 173 3.38 11.29 -6.20
CA THR A 173 3.91 10.26 -7.11
C THR A 173 2.91 9.93 -8.23
N SER A 174 1.63 9.77 -7.90
CA SER A 174 0.57 9.54 -8.88
C SER A 174 0.42 10.71 -9.85
N GLU A 175 0.45 11.95 -9.36
CA GLU A 175 0.34 13.16 -10.20
C GLU A 175 1.47 13.25 -11.22
N TYR A 176 2.71 12.95 -10.81
CA TYR A 176 3.85 12.94 -11.73
C TYR A 176 3.80 11.79 -12.74
N ILE A 177 3.32 10.62 -12.33
CA ILE A 177 3.09 9.50 -13.26
C ILE A 177 2.03 9.91 -14.30
N SER A 178 0.91 10.49 -13.87
CA SER A 178 -0.13 10.98 -14.78
C SER A 178 0.41 12.04 -15.74
N ALA A 179 1.14 13.04 -15.23
CA ALA A 179 1.75 14.08 -16.06
C ALA A 179 2.75 13.52 -17.08
N TYR A 180 3.52 12.49 -16.72
CA TYR A 180 4.39 11.78 -17.67
C TYR A 180 3.57 11.05 -18.76
N MET A 181 2.50 10.35 -18.38
CA MET A 181 1.61 9.67 -19.33
C MET A 181 0.91 10.64 -20.28
N ASP A 182 0.63 11.86 -19.82
CA ASP A 182 0.04 12.95 -20.63
C ASP A 182 1.09 13.70 -21.49
N GLY A 183 2.37 13.30 -21.44
CA GLY A 183 3.46 13.96 -22.17
C GLY A 183 3.85 15.33 -21.63
N LEU A 184 3.44 15.68 -20.41
CA LEU A 184 3.74 16.95 -19.74
C LEU A 184 5.07 16.94 -18.99
N VAL A 185 5.61 15.75 -18.71
CA VAL A 185 6.85 15.55 -17.97
C VAL A 185 7.71 14.52 -18.70
N GLU A 186 8.99 14.81 -18.85
CA GLU A 186 9.96 13.88 -19.44
C GLU A 186 10.43 12.80 -18.46
N LEU A 187 10.85 11.65 -18.99
CA LEU A 187 11.26 10.50 -18.17
C LEU A 187 12.37 10.83 -17.13
N PRO A 188 13.41 11.63 -17.42
CA PRO A 188 14.41 12.02 -16.43
C PRO A 188 13.82 12.79 -15.25
N ALA A 189 12.86 13.67 -15.49
CA ALA A 189 12.19 14.44 -14.45
C ALA A 189 11.30 13.53 -13.58
N LEU A 190 10.57 12.59 -14.19
CA LEU A 190 9.83 11.57 -13.44
C LEU A 190 10.77 10.73 -12.55
N ARG A 191 11.89 10.25 -13.10
CA ARG A 191 12.89 9.46 -12.35
C ARG A 191 13.46 10.23 -11.16
N TYR A 192 13.83 11.50 -11.39
CA TYR A 192 14.30 12.37 -10.33
C TYR A 192 13.25 12.51 -9.23
N GLN A 193 12.00 12.74 -9.59
CA GLN A 193 10.93 12.90 -8.61
C GLN A 193 10.66 11.62 -7.80
N LEU A 194 10.71 10.45 -8.43
CA LEU A 194 10.47 9.16 -7.79
C LEU A 194 11.60 8.79 -6.81
N PHE A 195 12.85 8.95 -7.22
CA PHE A 195 14.00 8.38 -6.50
C PHE A 195 14.93 9.41 -5.86
N ARG A 196 14.65 10.70 -6.02
CA ARG A 196 15.34 11.90 -5.50
C ARG A 196 16.84 12.01 -5.78
N HIS A 197 17.55 10.93 -6.09
CA HIS A 197 18.87 10.80 -6.71
C HIS A 197 19.10 9.31 -7.03
N ALA A 198 18.72 8.84 -8.22
CA ALA A 198 19.42 7.69 -8.80
C ALA A 198 20.63 8.28 -9.53
N ALA A 199 21.72 8.54 -8.79
CA ALA A 199 23.00 8.79 -9.43
C ALA A 199 23.29 7.58 -10.35
N ALA A 200 23.38 7.85 -11.64
CA ALA A 200 23.64 6.84 -12.66
C ALA A 200 24.95 6.09 -12.37
N PRO A 201 25.06 4.79 -12.68
CA PRO A 201 26.35 4.16 -12.84
C PRO A 201 26.87 4.37 -14.27
N PHE A 202 28.02 5.04 -14.35
CA PHE A 202 29.06 5.04 -15.39
C PHE A 202 29.04 6.08 -16.53
N GLN A 203 30.15 6.83 -16.54
CA GLN A 203 30.69 7.78 -17.52
C GLN A 203 31.23 7.04 -18.76
N VAL A 204 31.65 7.63 -19.88
CA VAL A 204 32.40 8.85 -20.19
C VAL A 204 32.07 9.20 -21.65
N ASP A 205 31.78 10.46 -21.96
CA ASP A 205 32.50 11.13 -23.05
C ASP A 205 32.43 12.65 -22.91
N SER A 206 33.63 13.18 -22.99
CA SER A 206 34.09 14.56 -22.95
C SER A 206 33.23 15.58 -23.71
N GLN A 207 32.89 16.70 -23.08
CA GLN A 207 33.53 18.00 -23.32
C GLN A 207 32.91 19.12 -22.47
N THR A 208 33.80 20.00 -22.04
CA THR A 208 33.61 21.20 -21.23
C THR A 208 32.65 22.24 -21.84
N SER A 209 31.74 22.78 -21.05
CA SER A 209 31.51 24.24 -21.00
C SER A 209 30.71 24.64 -19.76
N ASN A 210 31.16 25.71 -19.11
CA ASN A 210 30.59 26.31 -17.92
C ASN A 210 29.28 27.03 -18.26
N ILE A 211 28.18 26.75 -17.54
CA ILE A 211 27.02 27.65 -17.45
C ILE A 211 26.45 27.59 -16.02
N GLU A 212 26.22 28.78 -15.48
CA GLU A 212 25.78 29.12 -14.13
C GLU A 212 24.43 28.48 -13.75
N GLU A 213 24.31 28.01 -12.51
CA GLU A 213 23.06 27.59 -11.88
C GLU A 213 22.13 28.80 -11.73
N ASN A 214 21.07 28.86 -12.53
CA ASN A 214 19.94 29.72 -12.26
C ASN A 214 18.75 28.86 -11.81
N GLY A 215 18.42 28.94 -10.53
CA GLY A 215 17.35 28.19 -9.90
C GLY A 215 15.99 28.63 -10.44
N ASN A 216 15.34 27.75 -11.21
CA ASN A 216 13.92 27.89 -11.51
C ASN A 216 13.17 26.64 -11.03
N SER A 217 12.45 26.81 -9.92
CA SER A 217 11.48 25.83 -9.43
C SER A 217 10.33 25.75 -10.42
N ILE A 218 10.23 24.64 -11.15
CA ILE A 218 9.05 24.34 -11.97
C ILE A 218 7.89 24.04 -11.01
N THR A 219 7.08 25.05 -10.76
CA THR A 219 5.79 24.94 -10.11
C THR A 219 4.77 24.49 -11.15
N ILE A 220 4.20 23.29 -10.96
CA ILE A 220 3.09 22.80 -11.76
C ILE A 220 1.83 23.54 -11.30
N PRO A 221 1.05 24.20 -12.18
CA PRO A 221 -0.17 24.90 -11.78
C PRO A 221 -1.22 23.92 -11.29
N CYS A 222 -1.63 24.06 -10.02
CA CYS A 222 -2.81 23.38 -9.50
C CYS A 222 -4.06 24.09 -10.07
N ARG A 223 -4.96 23.37 -10.75
CA ARG A 223 -6.26 23.94 -11.15
C ARG A 223 -7.18 23.94 -9.93
N ASP A 224 -7.50 25.13 -9.43
CA ASP A 224 -8.51 25.34 -8.40
C ASP A 224 -9.88 24.90 -8.90
N ILE A 225 -10.45 23.87 -8.29
CA ILE A 225 -11.88 23.57 -8.40
C ILE A 225 -12.61 24.54 -7.46
N LYS A 226 -13.18 25.61 -8.02
CA LYS A 226 -14.11 26.49 -7.33
C LYS A 226 -15.38 25.71 -6.98
N ASN A 227 -15.59 25.43 -5.70
CA ASN A 227 -16.91 25.09 -5.18
C ASN A 227 -17.78 26.35 -5.26
N LYS A 228 -18.90 26.26 -5.98
CA LYS A 228 -19.91 27.31 -6.03
C LYS A 228 -20.91 27.03 -4.91
N GLU A 229 -20.88 27.87 -3.88
CA GLU A 229 -22.00 28.04 -2.95
C GLU A 229 -23.15 28.72 -3.70
N ASP A 230 -24.33 28.12 -3.68
CA ASP A 230 -25.57 28.82 -4.02
C ASP A 230 -26.37 29.02 -2.72
N GLN A 231 -26.45 30.29 -2.29
CA GLN A 231 -27.51 30.78 -1.42
C GLN A 231 -28.65 31.29 -2.32
N SER A 232 -29.88 30.84 -2.05
CA SER A 232 -31.07 31.68 -2.23
C SER A 232 -32.13 31.32 -1.19
N THR A 233 -32.66 32.37 -0.59
CA THR A 233 -33.57 32.45 0.56
C THR A 233 -35.04 32.58 0.13
N GLU A 234 -35.93 32.16 1.05
CA GLU A 234 -37.33 32.58 1.26
C GLU A 234 -38.41 32.20 0.21
N GLY A 235 -39.61 31.71 0.56
CA GLY A 235 -40.28 31.49 1.84
C GLY A 235 -41.78 31.13 1.66
N GLN A 236 -42.43 30.78 2.79
CA GLN A 236 -43.90 30.60 3.05
C GLN A 236 -44.56 29.29 2.54
N LYS A 237 -45.45 28.57 3.24
CA LYS A 237 -46.27 28.80 4.46
C LYS A 237 -46.92 27.49 4.96
N GLU A 238 -47.16 27.40 6.28
CA GLU A 238 -48.20 26.65 7.07
C GLU A 238 -48.62 25.21 6.65
N SER A 239 -48.61 24.21 7.54
CA SER A 239 -49.63 24.05 8.60
C SER A 239 -49.20 23.06 9.70
N GLN A 240 -49.73 23.29 10.91
CA GLN A 240 -49.53 22.56 12.16
C GLN A 240 -50.19 21.16 12.17
N GLU A 241 -49.60 20.20 12.91
CA GLU A 241 -50.28 19.48 14.00
C GLU A 241 -49.29 18.57 14.76
N ALA A 242 -49.61 18.25 16.01
CA ALA A 242 -48.69 17.88 17.07
C ALA A 242 -49.07 16.55 17.78
N ILE A 243 -48.04 15.84 18.31
CA ILE A 243 -48.04 14.96 19.52
C ILE A 243 -48.67 13.53 19.36
N PRO A 244 -48.20 12.42 20.04
CA PRO A 244 -46.86 12.03 20.55
C PRO A 244 -46.50 10.51 20.40
N SER A 245 -45.27 10.15 20.83
CA SER A 245 -44.82 8.91 21.52
C SER A 245 -45.14 7.50 20.98
N GLU A 246 -44.12 6.67 20.77
CA GLU A 246 -43.86 5.48 21.61
C GLU A 246 -42.57 4.73 21.27
N THR A 247 -42.04 4.06 22.31
CA THR A 247 -40.79 3.31 22.37
C THR A 247 -41.08 1.83 22.14
N ILE A 248 -40.37 1.14 21.24
CA ILE A 248 -40.33 -0.33 21.26
C ILE A 248 -38.89 -0.83 21.06
N THR A 249 -38.39 -1.43 22.13
CA THR A 249 -37.18 -2.24 22.20
C THR A 249 -37.52 -3.64 21.68
N THR A 250 -36.72 -4.22 20.78
CA THR A 250 -36.77 -5.67 20.56
C THR A 250 -35.38 -6.27 20.40
N LYS A 251 -34.97 -7.03 21.42
CA LYS A 251 -33.88 -8.01 21.39
C LYS A 251 -34.25 -9.11 20.39
N ARG A 252 -33.30 -9.54 19.53
CA ARG A 252 -33.43 -10.81 18.80
C ARG A 252 -32.35 -11.78 19.28
N LYS A 253 -32.84 -12.90 19.83
CA LYS A 253 -32.10 -14.07 20.30
C LYS A 253 -31.38 -14.78 19.14
N TRP A 254 -30.23 -15.34 19.49
CA TRP A 254 -29.47 -16.33 18.72
C TRP A 254 -30.15 -17.70 18.80
N SER A 255 -30.20 -18.42 17.69
CA SER A 255 -30.59 -19.83 17.63
C SER A 255 -29.64 -20.57 16.70
N THR A 256 -28.93 -21.54 17.28
CA THR A 256 -28.07 -22.55 16.67
C THR A 256 -28.87 -23.81 16.36
N GLU A 257 -28.78 -24.29 15.12
CA GLU A 257 -29.05 -25.65 14.62
C GLU A 257 -28.42 -25.65 13.20
N GLY A 258 -27.45 -26.46 12.80
CA GLY A 258 -27.28 -27.90 13.05
C GLY A 258 -27.76 -28.65 11.81
N TRP A 259 -26.91 -28.82 10.79
CA TRP A 259 -27.19 -29.71 9.64
C TRP A 259 -25.92 -30.48 9.25
N GLU A 260 -25.92 -31.75 9.62
CA GLU A 260 -25.13 -32.83 9.01
C GLU A 260 -25.87 -33.36 7.76
N GLY A 261 -25.10 -33.83 6.78
CA GLY A 261 -25.50 -34.96 5.93
C GLY A 261 -26.20 -34.66 4.60
N LEU A 262 -25.42 -34.54 3.52
CA LEU A 262 -25.49 -35.37 2.30
C LEU A 262 -24.29 -35.07 1.38
#